data_AF-A0A524IZ82-F1
#
_entry.id   AF-A0A524IZ82-F1
#
_cell.length_a   1.000
_cell.length_b   1.000
_cell.length_c   1.000
_cell.angle_alpha   90.00
_cell.angle_beta   90.00
_cell.angle_gamma   90.00
#
_symmetry.space_group_name_H-M   'P 1'
#
loop_
_entity.id
_entity.type
_entity.pdbx_description
1 polymer ?
#
loop_
_entity_poly.entity_id
_entity_poly.type
_entity_poly.pdbx_seq_one_letter_code
_entity_poly.pdbx_strand_id
1 'polypeptide(L)' 'MSTRIKADGDTWRPILDESAGRRSLVFFCASNGQRPYRVVVAGDDLKTDEDVAALPAEELRAMFDRSESMNTSPS' A
#
# COMPACT_ATOMS: atom_id res chain seq x y z
N MET A 1 -8.55 3.00 -12.61
CA MET A 1 -7.13 3.31 -12.88
C MET A 1 -6.36 3.10 -11.60
N SER A 2 -5.21 2.43 -11.62
CA SER A 2 -4.44 2.15 -10.39
C SER A 2 -3.75 3.42 -9.88
N THR A 3 -4.13 3.90 -8.70
CA THR A 3 -3.47 5.04 -8.04
C THR A 3 -2.05 4.64 -7.66
N ARG A 4 -1.08 5.52 -7.90
CA ARG A 4 0.34 5.30 -7.59
C ARG A 4 0.88 6.51 -6.84
N ILE A 5 1.84 6.28 -5.95
CA ILE A 5 2.50 7.35 -5.20
C ILE A 5 4.01 7.35 -5.43
N LYS A 6 4.66 8.50 -5.24
CA LYS A 6 6.11 8.61 -5.22
C LYS A 6 6.61 8.69 -3.77
N ALA A 7 7.46 7.75 -3.37
CA ALA A 7 8.06 7.74 -2.05
C ALA A 7 9.45 7.09 -2.03
N ASP A 8 10.35 7.62 -1.20
CA ASP A 8 11.74 7.17 -1.05
C ASP A 8 12.52 7.09 -2.38
N GLY A 9 12.18 7.98 -3.32
CA GLY A 9 12.75 8.01 -4.68
C GLY A 9 12.12 6.99 -5.65
N ASP A 10 11.14 6.20 -5.19
CA ASP A 10 10.50 5.13 -5.94
C ASP A 10 9.00 5.37 -6.19
N THR A 11 8.43 4.64 -7.14
CA THR A 11 6.99 4.59 -7.37
C THR A 11 6.41 3.38 -6.67
N TRP A 12 5.35 3.60 -5.90
CA TRP A 12 4.67 2.56 -5.12
C TRP A 12 3.23 2.40 -5.57
N ARG A 13 2.79 1.15 -5.64
CA ARG A 13 1.42 0.75 -5.98
C ARG A 13 0.75 0.19 -4.72
N PRO A 14 -0.24 0.88 -4.16
CA PRO A 14 -1.11 0.34 -3.11
C PRO A 14 -2.04 -0.73 -3.70
N ILE A 15 -2.29 -1.78 -2.91
CA ILE A 15 -3.27 -2.84 -3.16
C ILE A 15 -3.95 -3.12 -1.82
N LEU A 16 -5.28 -3.21 -1.81
CA LEU A 16 -6.00 -3.63 -0.62
C LEU A 16 -5.89 -5.15 -0.49
N ASP A 17 -5.39 -5.61 0.64
CA ASP A 17 -5.33 -7.01 1.01
C ASP A 17 -6.32 -7.28 2.14
N GLU A 18 -7.20 -8.25 1.94
CA GLU A 18 -8.13 -8.73 2.96
C GLU A 18 -7.76 -10.17 3.35
N SER A 19 -6.64 -10.31 4.05
CA SER A 19 -6.19 -11.59 4.58
C SER A 19 -6.57 -11.74 6.05
N ALA A 20 -6.91 -12.97 6.46
CA ALA A 20 -7.17 -13.34 7.87
C ALA A 20 -8.22 -12.45 8.59
N GLY A 21 -9.22 -11.95 7.85
CA GLY A 21 -10.27 -11.10 8.38
C GLY A 21 -9.81 -9.69 8.78
N ARG A 22 -8.63 -9.27 8.32
CA ARG A 22 -8.09 -7.92 8.53
C ARG A 22 -7.79 -7.28 7.18
N ARG A 23 -8.23 -6.03 7.02
CA ARG A 23 -7.94 -5.23 5.83
C ARG A 23 -6.63 -4.48 6.04
N SER A 24 -5.71 -4.64 5.09
CA SER A 24 -4.40 -4.01 5.10
C SER A 24 -4.13 -3.39 3.74
N LEU A 25 -3.46 -2.25 3.73
CA LEU A 25 -2.99 -1.63 2.50
C LEU A 25 -1.53 -2.02 2.27
N VAL A 26 -1.28 -2.72 1.16
CA VAL A 26 0.05 -3.22 0.79
C VAL A 26 0.63 -2.37 -0.32
N PHE A 27 1.80 -1.79 -0.09
CA PHE A 27 2.53 -0.98 -1.04
C PHE A 27 3.63 -1.80 -1.71
N PHE A 28 3.47 -2.05 -3.01
CA PHE A 28 4.47 -2.70 -3.84
C PHE A 28 5.33 -1.68 -4.58
N CYS A 29 6.65 -1.83 -4.54
CA CYS A 29 7.52 -1.00 -5.36
C CYS A 29 7.36 -1.38 -6.85
N ALA A 30 6.92 -0.42 -7.65
CA ALA A 30 6.75 -0.53 -9.08
C ALA A 30 8.00 -0.12 -9.89
N SER A 31 8.99 0.54 -9.25
CA SER A 31 10.20 1.00 -9.93
C SER A 31 11.14 -0.13 -10.34
N ASN A 32 11.46 -1.02 -9.40
CA ASN A 32 12.54 -2.01 -9.57
C ASN A 32 12.21 -3.39 -8.98
N GLY A 33 11.10 -3.54 -8.25
CA GLY A 33 10.69 -4.80 -7.61
C GLY A 33 11.67 -5.35 -6.56
N GLN A 34 12.73 -4.61 -6.22
CA GLN A 34 13.79 -5.04 -5.27
C GLN A 34 13.55 -4.53 -3.85
N ARG A 35 12.67 -3.54 -3.67
CA ARG A 35 12.30 -3.05 -2.34
C ARG A 35 11.34 -4.05 -1.67
N PRO A 36 11.48 -4.27 -0.34
CA PRO A 36 10.45 -4.92 0.46
C PRO A 36 9.10 -4.22 0.26
N TYR A 37 8.01 -4.99 0.21
CA TYR A 37 6.68 -4.39 0.25
C TYR A 37 6.45 -3.80 1.64
N ARG A 38 5.58 -2.80 1.71
CA ARG A 38 5.22 -2.16 2.98
C ARG A 38 3.75 -2.35 3.28
N VAL A 39 3.39 -2.49 4.54
CA VAL A 39 2.02 -2.80 4.97
C VAL A 39 1.57 -1.81 6.04
N VAL A 40 0.33 -1.37 5.95
CA VAL A 40 -0.35 -0.61 7.00
C VAL A 40 -1.75 -1.16 7.16
N VAL A 41 -2.28 -1.17 8.38
CA VAL A 41 -3.68 -1.53 8.62
C VAL A 41 -4.57 -0.53 7.92
N ALA A 42 -5.52 -1.01 7.12
CA ALA A 42 -6.47 -0.16 6.43
C ALA A 42 -7.50 0.37 7.44
N GLY A 43 -7.88 1.64 7.29
CA GLY A 43 -8.99 2.21 8.07
C GLY A 43 -10.32 1.57 7.70
N ASP A 44 -11.33 1.71 8.55
CA ASP A 44 -12.67 1.14 8.31
C ASP A 44 -13.32 1.61 7.01
N ASP A 45 -12.92 2.79 6.54
CA ASP A 45 -13.39 3.44 5.31
C ASP A 45 -12.86 2.79 4.02
N LEU A 46 -11.78 2.02 4.09
CA LEU A 46 -11.20 1.33 2.92
C LEU A 46 -11.71 -0.10 2.85
N LYS A 47 -12.69 -0.35 1.97
CA LYS A 47 -13.34 -1.67 1.82
C LYS A 47 -13.03 -2.32 0.48
N THR A 48 -12.72 -1.52 -0.52
CA THR A 48 -12.52 -1.94 -1.89
C THR A 48 -11.28 -1.29 -2.49
N ASP A 49 -10.75 -1.87 -3.56
CA ASP A 49 -9.70 -1.24 -4.36
C ASP A 49 -10.16 0.09 -4.99
N GLU A 50 -11.47 0.29 -5.17
CA GLU A 50 -12.04 1.55 -5.65
C GLU A 50 -11.93 2.66 -4.60
N ASP A 51 -12.13 2.34 -3.32
CA ASP A 51 -11.93 3.27 -2.21
C ASP A 51 -10.45 3.71 -2.17
N VAL A 52 -9.52 2.77 -2.31
CA VAL A 52 -8.09 3.05 -2.39
C VAL A 52 -7.76 3.90 -3.61
N ALA A 53 -8.39 3.64 -4.75
CA ALA A 53 -8.18 4.41 -5.97
C ALA A 53 -8.71 5.84 -5.87
N ALA A 54 -9.77 6.06 -5.08
CA ALA A 54 -10.35 7.37 -4.82
C ALA A 54 -9.57 8.22 -3.81
N LEU A 55 -8.64 7.61 -3.05
CA LEU A 55 -7.84 8.34 -2.06
C LEU A 55 -6.95 9.41 -2.72
N PRO A 56 -6.85 10.60 -2.09
CA PRO A 56 -5.90 11.60 -2.53
C PRO A 56 -4.46 11.11 -2.31
N ALA A 57 -3.55 11.56 -3.18
CA ALA A 57 -2.16 11.15 -3.13
C ALA A 57 -1.48 11.47 -1.78
N GLU A 58 -1.89 12.57 -1.12
CA GLU A 58 -1.39 12.97 0.20
C GLU A 58 -1.78 11.97 1.30
N GLU A 59 -2.99 11.43 1.25
CA GLU A 59 -3.45 10.46 2.24
C GLU A 59 -2.78 9.11 2.03
N LEU A 60 -2.66 8.65 0.78
CA LEU A 60 -1.87 7.46 0.45
C LEU A 60 -0.41 7.62 0.87
N ARG A 61 0.15 8.82 0.75
CA ARG A 61 1.49 9.13 1.22
C ARG A 61 1.58 9.05 2.75
N ALA A 62 0.63 9.62 3.47
CA ALA A 62 0.58 9.53 4.92
C ALA A 62 0.43 8.09 5.41
N MET A 63 -0.36 7.27 4.71
CA MET A 63 -0.47 5.82 4.97
C MET A 63 0.84 5.08 4.69
N PHE A 64 1.53 5.43 3.60
CA PHE A 64 2.84 4.89 3.29
C PHE A 64 3.87 5.23 4.37
N ASP A 65 3.91 6.47 4.85
CA ASP A 65 4.88 6.88 5.87
C ASP A 65 4.66 6.17 7.23
N ARG A 66 3.43 5.72 7.51
CA ARG A 66 3.07 4.90 8.68
C ARG A 66 3.25 3.39 8.46
N SER A 67 3.51 2.97 7.23
CA SER A 67 3.59 1.55 6.88
C SER A 67 4.90 0.92 7.38
N GLU A 68 4.82 -0.35 7.74
CA GLU A 68 5.97 -1.15 8.15
C GLU A 68 6.55 -1.90 6.96
N SER A 69 7.89 -1.92 6.84
CA SER A 69 8.59 -2.69 5.81
C SER A 69 8.59 -4.17 6.17
N MET A 70 8.05 -5.01 5.29
CA MET A 70 7.98 -6.45 5.49
C MET A 70 9.04 -7.14 4.63
N ASN A 71 10.06 -7.71 5.28
CA ASN A 71 11.31 -8.08 4.60
C ASN A 71 11.19 -9.19 3.55
N THR A 72 10.24 -10.13 3.60
CA THR A 72 9.98 -11.11 2.50
C THR A 72 8.82 -12.06 2.82
N SER A 73 8.28 -12.67 1.76
CA SER A 73 7.33 -13.79 1.69
C SER A 73 7.42 -14.83 2.81
N PRO A 74 6.28 -15.36 3.31
CA PRO A 74 6.27 -16.71 3.84
C PRO A 74 6.47 -17.68 2.68
N SER A 75 7.40 -18.62 2.86
CA SER A 75 7.69 -19.76 1.99
C SER A 75 6.47 -20.62 1.66
#